data_AF-A0A2K3LTB2-F1
#
_entry.id   AF-A0A2K3LTB2-F1
#
_cell.length_a   1.000
_cell.length_b   1.000
_cell.length_c   1.000
_cell.angle_alpha   90.00
_cell.angle_beta   90.00
_cell.angle_gamma   90.00
#
_symmetry.space_group_name_H-M   'P 1'
#
loop_
_entity.id
_entity.type
_entity.pdbx_description
1 polymer ?
#
loop_
_entity_poly.entity_id
_entity_poly.type
_entity_poly.pdbx_seq_one_letter_code
_entity_poly.pdbx_strand_id
1 'polypeptide(L)'
;METYQLLNSDEHANFLRRQNKNPNHYRPDICHQALLSILDSPLNKAGRLKVVYIRTEKGVLIEVKPHVRIPRTFKRFAGVMLELLQKLSIHAAGKREKLLRTIKNPVTQYLPINSRKA
;
A
#
# COMPACT_ATOMS: atom_id res chain seq x y z
N MET A 1 20.07 17.02 -2.32
CA MET A 1 19.20 15.89 -2.69
C MET A 1 18.12 15.77 -1.63
N GLU A 2 16.86 16.00 -1.97
CA GLU A 2 15.77 15.88 -1.01
C GLU A 2 15.58 14.42 -0.62
N THR A 3 15.73 14.10 0.67
CA THR A 3 15.50 12.76 1.19
C THR A 3 14.04 12.65 1.58
N TYR A 4 13.25 12.00 0.72
CA TYR A 4 11.85 11.71 1.02
C TYR A 4 11.73 10.51 1.96
N GLN A 5 10.79 10.56 2.88
CA GLN A 5 10.50 9.48 3.83
C GLN A 5 8.99 9.29 3.96
N LEU A 6 8.57 8.05 4.23
CA LEU A 6 7.17 7.75 4.52
C LEU A 6 6.87 8.15 5.98
N LEU A 7 5.89 9.02 6.17
CA LEU A 7 5.47 9.47 7.50
C LEU A 7 4.98 8.30 8.35
N ASN A 8 5.48 8.22 9.58
CA ASN A 8 5.09 7.23 10.59
C ASN A 8 5.01 7.90 11.97
N SER A 9 4.27 7.27 12.90
CA SER A 9 4.07 7.79 14.25
C SER A 9 5.36 7.83 15.07
N ASP A 10 6.23 6.84 14.91
CA ASP A 10 7.31 6.59 15.86
C ASP A 10 8.54 7.48 15.59
N GLU A 11 9.00 7.52 14.34
CA GLU A 11 10.17 8.32 13.93
C GLU A 11 9.80 9.79 13.72
N HIS A 12 8.54 10.09 13.36
CA HIS A 12 8.13 11.45 12.96
C HIS A 12 7.13 12.13 13.91
N ALA A 13 6.89 11.60 15.12
CA ALA A 13 5.97 12.19 16.10
C ALA A 13 6.20 13.69 16.32
N ASN A 14 7.45 14.08 16.57
CA ASN A 14 7.80 15.48 16.87
C ASN A 14 7.58 16.39 15.65
N PHE A 15 7.91 15.91 14.45
CA PHE A 15 7.67 16.63 13.21
C PHE A 15 6.16 16.84 12.96
N LEU A 16 5.35 15.80 13.18
CA LEU A 16 3.90 15.84 13.01
C LEU A 16 3.24 16.79 14.02
N ARG A 17 3.66 16.75 15.29
CA ARG A 17 3.18 17.68 16.33
C ARG A 17 3.48 19.14 15.99
N ARG A 18 4.68 19.44 15.46
CA ARG A 18 5.02 20.79 14.99
C ARG A 18 4.15 21.28 13.83
N GLN A 19 3.59 20.36 13.04
CA GLN A 19 2.62 20.67 11.98
C GLN A 19 1.15 20.59 12.45
N ASN A 20 0.88 20.58 13.76
CA ASN A 20 -0.47 20.42 14.32
C ASN A 20 -1.21 19.16 13.82
N LYS A 21 -0.46 18.10 13.52
CA LYS A 21 -0.99 16.80 13.07
C LYS A 21 -0.91 15.79 14.19
N ASN A 22 -1.95 14.96 14.34
CA ASN A 22 -1.97 13.88 15.32
C ASN A 22 -1.08 12.71 14.83
N PRO A 23 0.03 12.36 15.53
CA PRO A 23 0.88 11.25 15.13
C PRO A 23 0.16 9.91 15.03
N ASN A 24 -0.92 9.72 15.80
CA ASN A 24 -1.68 8.48 15.83
C ASN A 24 -2.39 8.16 14.50
N HIS A 25 -2.56 9.14 13.61
CA HIS A 25 -3.15 8.93 12.29
C HIS A 25 -2.12 8.43 11.26
N TYR A 26 -0.82 8.56 11.55
CA TYR A 26 0.25 8.18 10.63
C TYR A 26 0.79 6.79 10.97
N ARG A 27 -0.06 5.77 10.75
CA ARG A 27 0.22 4.36 11.09
C ARG A 27 0.34 3.45 9.85
N PRO A 28 1.36 3.66 9.00
CA PRO A 28 1.59 2.80 7.82
C PRO A 28 1.95 1.36 8.21
N ASP A 29 2.37 1.10 9.45
CA ASP A 29 2.64 -0.21 10.02
C ASP A 29 1.39 -1.10 10.07
N ILE A 30 0.21 -0.52 10.37
CA ILE A 30 -1.06 -1.26 10.37
C ILE A 30 -1.36 -1.78 8.96
N CYS A 31 -1.20 -0.93 7.95
CA CYS A 31 -1.38 -1.31 6.55
C CYS A 31 -0.37 -2.40 6.14
N HIS A 32 0.89 -2.26 6.57
CA HIS A 32 1.94 -3.25 6.31
C HIS A 32 1.58 -4.64 6.89
N GLN A 33 1.19 -4.70 8.16
CA GLN A 33 0.81 -5.96 8.82
C GLN A 33 -0.45 -6.58 8.21
N ALA A 34 -1.45 -5.76 7.85
CA ALA A 34 -2.65 -6.21 7.17
C ALA A 34 -2.31 -6.82 5.81
N LEU A 35 -1.44 -6.18 5.01
CA LEU A 35 -1.02 -6.70 3.71
C LEU A 35 -0.27 -8.02 3.82
N LEU A 36 0.64 -8.15 4.80
CA LEU A 36 1.33 -9.41 5.05
C LEU A 36 0.32 -10.52 5.38
N SER A 37 -0.62 -10.25 6.27
CA SER A 37 -1.65 -11.22 6.70
C SER A 37 -2.56 -11.63 5.54
N ILE A 38 -2.99 -10.68 4.71
CA ILE A 38 -3.85 -10.94 3.56
C ILE A 38 -3.11 -11.78 2.50
N LEU A 39 -1.87 -11.43 2.17
CA LEU A 39 -1.10 -12.11 1.12
C LEU A 39 -0.58 -13.49 1.57
N ASP A 40 -0.37 -13.71 2.86
CA ASP A 40 -0.01 -15.04 3.40
C ASP A 40 -1.22 -15.95 3.64
N SER A 41 -2.44 -15.41 3.54
CA SER A 41 -3.66 -16.14 3.81
C SER A 41 -3.81 -17.37 2.89
N PRO A 42 -4.44 -18.47 3.38
CA PRO A 42 -4.79 -19.61 2.54
C PRO A 42 -5.62 -19.21 1.31
N LEU A 43 -6.42 -18.14 1.42
CA LEU A 43 -7.23 -17.61 0.33
C LEU A 43 -6.37 -17.09 -0.83
N ASN A 44 -5.28 -16.38 -0.52
CA ASN A 44 -4.33 -15.92 -1.53
C ASN A 44 -3.56 -17.10 -2.14
N LYS A 45 -3.10 -18.04 -1.31
CA LYS A 45 -2.39 -19.25 -1.76
C LYS A 45 -3.24 -20.15 -2.66
N ALA A 46 -4.55 -20.19 -2.43
CA ALA A 46 -5.52 -20.91 -3.27
C ALA A 46 -5.89 -20.17 -4.57
N GLY A 47 -5.29 -19.00 -4.86
CA GLY A 47 -5.55 -18.22 -6.08
C GLY A 47 -6.95 -17.59 -6.12
N ARG A 48 -7.64 -17.52 -4.98
CA ARG A 48 -8.99 -16.97 -4.85
C ARG A 48 -8.99 -15.47 -4.57
N LEU A 49 -7.90 -14.94 -4.01
CA LEU A 49 -7.68 -13.51 -3.92
C LEU A 49 -7.20 -13.00 -5.30
N LYS A 50 -7.99 -12.14 -5.95
CA LYS A 50 -7.68 -11.61 -7.28
C LYS A 50 -6.84 -10.33 -7.23
N VAL A 51 -7.10 -9.47 -6.26
CA VAL A 51 -6.50 -8.14 -6.13
C VAL A 51 -6.74 -7.62 -4.72
N VAL A 52 -5.78 -6.86 -4.19
CA VAL A 52 -5.97 -6.05 -2.98
C VAL A 52 -5.97 -4.58 -3.39
N TYR A 53 -6.90 -3.80 -2.85
CA TYR A 53 -6.94 -2.35 -3.03
C TYR A 53 -6.66 -1.65 -1.71
N ILE A 54 -5.78 -0.65 -1.75
CA ILE A 54 -5.48 0.21 -0.60
C ILE A 54 -5.93 1.61 -0.97
N ARG A 55 -6.81 2.20 -0.16
CA ARG A 55 -7.18 3.61 -0.27
C ARG A 55 -6.53 4.37 0.88
N THR A 56 -5.69 5.34 0.56
CA THR A 56 -5.07 6.21 1.58
C THR A 56 -6.04 7.31 2.02
N GLU A 57 -5.76 7.93 3.17
CA GLU A 57 -6.53 9.07 3.69
C GLU A 57 -6.57 10.24 2.70
N LYS A 58 -5.48 10.44 1.94
CA LYS A 58 -5.40 11.47 0.89
C LYS A 58 -6.12 11.08 -0.42
N GLY A 59 -6.87 9.99 -0.41
CA GLY A 59 -7.65 9.53 -1.57
C GLY A 59 -6.83 8.84 -2.66
N VAL A 60 -5.57 8.48 -2.42
CA VAL A 60 -4.79 7.71 -3.40
C VAL A 60 -5.27 6.25 -3.35
N LEU A 61 -5.66 5.72 -4.51
CA LEU A 61 -6.07 4.32 -4.64
C LEU A 61 -4.94 3.52 -5.27
N ILE A 62 -4.52 2.45 -4.59
CA ILE A 62 -3.41 1.59 -4.98
C ILE A 62 -3.96 0.19 -5.25
N GLU A 63 -3.64 -0.35 -6.42
CA GLU A 63 -3.82 -1.75 -6.77
C GLU A 63 -2.58 -2.55 -6.38
N VAL A 64 -2.79 -3.69 -5.71
CA VAL A 64 -1.74 -4.62 -5.32
C VAL A 64 -2.06 -6.00 -5.88
N LYS A 65 -1.13 -6.57 -6.65
CA LYS A 65 -1.28 -7.90 -7.23
C LYS A 65 -1.09 -8.99 -6.17
N PRO A 66 -1.86 -10.09 -6.21
CA PRO A 66 -1.84 -11.16 -5.19
C PRO A 66 -0.49 -11.89 -5.09
N HIS A 67 0.27 -11.95 -6.19
CA HIS A 67 1.56 -12.61 -6.25
C HIS A 67 2.73 -11.70 -5.85
N VAL A 68 2.47 -10.45 -5.46
CA VAL A 68 3.52 -9.54 -5.01
C VAL A 68 4.14 -10.06 -3.71
N ARG A 69 5.48 -9.98 -3.61
CA ARG A 69 6.18 -10.24 -2.36
C ARG A 69 6.41 -8.93 -1.62
N ILE A 70 5.58 -8.65 -0.61
CA ILE A 70 5.74 -7.48 0.24
C ILE A 70 6.95 -7.67 1.16
N PRO A 71 7.83 -6.66 1.32
CA PRO A 71 8.95 -6.74 2.25
C PRO A 71 8.48 -7.01 3.69
N ARG A 72 9.13 -7.95 4.38
CA ARG A 72 8.79 -8.32 5.77
C ARG A 72 9.17 -7.27 6.81
N THR A 73 10.21 -6.49 6.54
CA THR A 73 10.66 -5.42 7.42
C THR A 73 9.96 -4.10 7.06
N PHE A 74 9.47 -3.37 8.04
CA PHE A 74 8.80 -2.09 7.83
C PHE A 74 9.66 -1.07 7.06
N LYS A 75 10.96 -0.94 7.37
CA LYS A 75 11.87 -0.01 6.68
C LYS A 75 11.93 -0.23 5.16
N ARG A 76 11.98 -1.48 4.71
CA ARG A 76 11.95 -1.82 3.27
C ARG A 76 10.58 -1.58 2.67
N PHE A 77 9.51 -1.90 3.39
CA PHE A 77 8.14 -1.61 2.97
C PHE A 77 7.93 -0.11 2.75
N ALA A 78 8.40 0.73 3.69
CA ALA A 78 8.34 2.18 3.58
C ALA A 78 9.07 2.70 2.33
N GLY A 79 10.24 2.16 2.02
CA GLY A 79 10.98 2.48 0.79
C GLY A 79 10.20 2.12 -0.48
N VAL A 80 9.60 0.92 -0.53
CA VAL A 80 8.73 0.49 -1.65
C VAL A 80 7.51 1.40 -1.79
N MET A 81 6.84 1.75 -0.69
CA MET A 81 5.67 2.63 -0.73
C MET A 81 6.04 4.05 -1.15
N LEU A 82 7.20 4.55 -0.73
CA LEU A 82 7.72 5.83 -1.19
C LEU A 82 7.97 5.81 -2.70
N GLU A 83 8.65 4.78 -3.22
CA GLU A 83 8.89 4.62 -4.65
C GLU A 83 7.57 4.55 -5.43
N LEU A 84 6.58 3.81 -4.91
CA LEU A 84 5.26 3.71 -5.52
C LEU A 84 4.57 5.07 -5.62
N LEU A 85 4.65 5.90 -4.57
CA LEU A 85 4.03 7.22 -4.56
C LEU A 85 4.74 8.20 -5.52
N GLN A 86 6.05 8.06 -5.70
CA GLN A 86 6.83 8.89 -6.62
C GLN A 86 6.65 8.47 -8.09
N LYS A 87 6.71 7.16 -8.38
CA LYS A 87 6.67 6.61 -9.74
C LYS A 87 5.28 6.18 -10.21
N LEU A 88 4.29 6.20 -9.31
CA LEU A 88 2.91 5.74 -9.50
C LEU A 88 2.76 4.25 -9.86
N SER A 89 3.86 3.51 -10.02
CA SER A 89 3.87 2.08 -10.31
C SER A 89 5.20 1.44 -9.98
N ILE A 90 5.15 0.15 -9.64
CA ILE A 90 6.31 -0.70 -9.37
C ILE A 90 6.21 -1.94 -10.25
N HIS A 91 7.30 -2.26 -10.93
CA HIS A 91 7.40 -3.39 -11.84
C HIS A 91 8.14 -4.55 -11.18
N ALA A 92 7.82 -5.78 -11.60
CA ALA A 92 8.61 -6.95 -11.23
C ALA A 92 10.03 -6.85 -11.82
N ALA A 93 11.03 -7.31 -11.06
CA ALA A 93 12.40 -7.35 -11.56
C ALA A 93 12.48 -8.22 -12.83
N GLY A 94 13.00 -7.65 -13.92
CA GLY A 94 13.16 -8.35 -15.20
C GLY A 94 11.88 -8.56 -16.02
N LYS A 95 10.72 -8.05 -15.58
CA LYS A 95 9.46 -8.13 -16.35
C LYS A 95 8.79 -6.76 -16.46
N ARG A 96 8.01 -6.55 -17.53
CA ARG A 96 7.15 -5.35 -17.69
C ARG A 96 5.85 -5.41 -16.88
N GLU A 97 5.68 -6.41 -16.03
CA GLU A 97 4.47 -6.59 -15.23
C GLU A 97 4.46 -5.62 -14.04
N LYS A 98 3.35 -4.87 -13.90
CA LYS A 98 3.12 -3.94 -12.78
C LYS A 98 2.56 -4.71 -11.59
N LEU A 99 3.33 -4.75 -10.50
CA LEU A 99 2.96 -5.44 -9.25
C LEU A 99 2.14 -4.54 -8.32
N LEU A 100 2.53 -3.27 -8.22
CA LEU A 100 1.78 -2.24 -7.52
C LEU A 100 1.58 -1.06 -8.47
N ARG A 101 0.40 -0.44 -8.44
CA ARG A 101 0.15 0.78 -9.20
C ARG A 101 -0.91 1.65 -8.54
N THR A 102 -0.74 2.95 -8.67
CA THR A 102 -1.79 3.91 -8.38
C THR A 102 -2.83 3.87 -9.51
N ILE A 103 -4.11 3.82 -9.15
CA ILE A 103 -5.24 3.77 -10.07
C ILE A 103 -6.23 4.91 -9.74
N LYS A 104 -7.16 5.19 -10.66
CA LYS A 104 -8.12 6.30 -10.50
C LYS A 104 -9.25 5.91 -9.55
N ASN A 105 -9.80 6.86 -8.82
CA ASN A 105 -11.03 6.62 -8.04
C ASN A 105 -12.28 6.69 -8.93
N PRO A 106 -13.40 6.04 -8.55
CA PRO A 106 -13.61 5.20 -7.36
C PRO A 106 -13.06 3.77 -7.49
N VAL A 107 -13.02 2.98 -6.40
CA VAL A 107 -12.60 1.56 -6.47
C VAL A 107 -13.61 0.68 -7.21
N THR A 108 -14.87 1.09 -7.26
CA THR A 108 -16.00 0.30 -7.78
C THR A 108 -15.90 -0.03 -9.26
N GLN A 109 -15.18 0.77 -10.04
CA GLN A 109 -14.93 0.53 -11.47
C GLN A 109 -13.96 -0.64 -11.73
N TYR A 110 -13.24 -1.10 -10.72
CA TYR A 110 -12.32 -2.25 -10.84
C TYR A 110 -12.87 -3.53 -10.21
N LEU A 111 -14.04 -3.45 -9.58
CA LEU A 111 -14.70 -4.60 -9.00
C LEU A 111 -15.48 -5.38 -10.09
N PRO A 112 -15.53 -6.72 -10.03
CA PRO A 112 -16.31 -7.52 -10.97
C PRO A 112 -17.81 -7.22 -10.90
N ILE A 113 -18.52 -7.49 -12.00
CA ILE A 113 -19.90 -7.07 -12.29
C ILE A 113 -20.95 -7.54 -11.26
N ASN A 114 -20.64 -8.49 -10.36
CA ASN A 114 -21.54 -8.95 -9.28
C ASN A 114 -20.94 -8.81 -7.88
N SER A 115 -20.13 -7.77 -7.65
CA SER A 115 -19.52 -7.53 -6.34
C SER A 115 -20.53 -7.01 -5.33
N ARG A 116 -20.82 -7.81 -4.30
CA ARG A 116 -21.54 -7.32 -3.12
C ARG A 116 -20.63 -6.41 -2.30
N LYS A 117 -21.14 -5.25 -1.91
CA LYS A 117 -20.49 -4.29 -1.03
C LYS A 117 -21.21 -4.38 0.30
N ALA A 118 -20.49 -4.74 1.36
CA ALA A 118 -20.98 -4.66 2.73
C ALA A 118 -20.72 -3.26 3.29
#